data_AF-A0A5C7ATY2-F1
#
_entry.id   AF-A0A5C7ATY2-F1
#
_cell.length_a   1.000
_cell.length_b   1.000
_cell.length_c   1.000
_cell.angle_alpha   90.00
_cell.angle_beta   90.00
_cell.angle_gamma   90.00
#
_symmetry.space_group_name_H-M   'P 1'
#
loop_
_entity.id
_entity.type
_entity.pdbx_description
1 polymer ?
#
loop_
_entity_poly.entity_id
_entity_poly.type
_entity_poly.pdbx_seq_one_letter_code
_entity_poly.pdbx_strand_id
1 'polypeptide(L)'
;MDLDKKETTTFLSFPEESIYQNGLIFPHSSWVSHFIFSQNQLLVAFEGEPALYVFDGKEPFSFHQKIDLNLGEFRGYEGHTEGEEGIDFMEARITLGKIESIKKLGEYVLIGYKRGFTDDQLRIWETASTPEERRELITRFEKESPNRFLLLNEDLEFLDDFPNPQFLNISSLMARDGYLWGSKYDPDIEEDYFTIYKLEIQEK
;
A
#
# COMPACT_ATOMS: atom_id res chain seq x y z
N MET A 1 3.16 14.04 -17.94
CA MET A 1 4.02 14.44 -19.07
C MET A 1 3.17 14.37 -20.32
N ASP A 2 2.90 15.53 -20.93
CA ASP A 2 2.36 15.58 -22.28
C ASP A 2 3.43 15.00 -23.22
N LEU A 3 3.14 13.88 -23.87
CA LEU A 3 4.14 13.16 -24.69
C LEU A 3 4.46 13.92 -25.98
N ASP A 4 3.55 14.77 -26.45
CA ASP A 4 3.72 15.54 -27.67
C ASP A 4 4.50 16.82 -27.39
N LYS A 5 4.15 17.53 -26.31
CA LYS A 5 4.79 18.79 -25.91
C LYS A 5 6.04 18.61 -25.07
N LYS A 6 6.23 17.41 -24.51
CA LYS A 6 7.27 17.09 -23.50
C LYS A 6 7.20 18.00 -22.27
N GLU A 7 6.01 18.48 -21.95
CA GLU A 7 5.76 19.33 -20.80
C GLU A 7 5.26 18.50 -19.62
N THR A 8 5.71 18.84 -18.41
CA THR A 8 5.21 18.22 -17.18
C THR A 8 4.30 19.22 -16.48
N THR A 9 3.06 18.80 -16.27
CA THR A 9 2.06 19.55 -15.52
C THR A 9 1.73 18.79 -14.24
N THR A 10 1.66 19.51 -13.12
CA THR A 10 1.03 19.00 -11.91
C THR A 10 -0.48 19.07 -12.13
N PHE A 11 -1.15 17.92 -12.04
CA PHE A 11 -2.59 17.82 -12.27
C PHE A 11 -3.39 17.41 -11.02
N LEU A 12 -2.70 16.98 -9.96
CA LEU A 12 -3.31 16.59 -8.69
C LEU A 12 -2.44 17.08 -7.54
N SER A 13 -3.08 17.71 -6.56
CA SER A 13 -2.47 18.11 -5.29
C SER A 13 -2.99 17.20 -4.18
N PHE A 14 -2.29 17.14 -3.04
CA PHE A 14 -2.83 16.50 -1.85
C PHE A 14 -4.13 17.23 -1.43
N PRO A 15 -5.20 16.49 -1.11
CA PRO A 15 -6.39 17.07 -0.48
C PRO A 15 -6.03 17.71 0.87
N GLU A 16 -6.78 18.73 1.28
CA GLU A 16 -6.58 19.43 2.56
C GLU A 16 -6.72 18.48 3.75
N GLU A 17 -7.52 17.42 3.60
CA GLU A 17 -7.78 16.38 4.59
C GLU A 17 -6.63 15.38 4.75
N SER A 18 -5.60 15.44 3.89
CA SER A 18 -4.45 14.55 3.98
C SER A 18 -3.49 14.96 5.09
N ILE A 19 -2.98 13.96 5.82
CA ILE A 19 -1.96 14.18 6.85
C ILE A 19 -0.72 14.90 6.28
N TYR A 20 -0.44 14.79 4.98
CA TYR A 20 0.70 15.46 4.35
C TYR A 20 0.51 16.98 4.18
N GLN A 21 -0.65 17.54 4.53
CA GLN A 21 -0.92 18.98 4.57
C GLN A 21 -0.80 19.59 5.98
N ASN A 22 -0.46 18.80 7.00
CA ASN A 22 -0.43 19.28 8.40
C ASN A 22 0.84 20.05 8.81
N GLY A 23 1.81 20.21 7.89
CA GLY A 23 3.09 20.90 8.14
C GLY A 23 4.19 20.04 8.78
N LEU A 24 3.95 18.74 9.00
CA LEU A 24 4.96 17.79 9.47
C LEU A 24 5.76 17.19 8.31
N ILE A 25 6.93 16.64 8.64
CA ILE A 25 7.84 15.98 7.71
C ILE A 25 7.57 14.48 7.72
N PHE A 26 7.37 13.93 6.52
CA PHE A 26 7.13 12.50 6.29
C PHE A 26 8.21 11.93 5.37
N PRO A 27 8.57 10.64 5.50
CA PRO A 27 9.46 9.99 4.54
C PRO A 27 8.82 9.98 3.15
N HIS A 28 9.62 10.17 2.10
CA HIS A 28 9.13 10.16 0.72
C HIS A 28 8.33 8.89 0.39
N SER A 29 8.67 7.74 0.98
CA SER A 29 7.90 6.54 0.71
C SER A 29 6.45 6.61 1.19
N SER A 30 6.13 7.39 2.23
CA SER A 30 4.77 7.48 2.76
C SER A 30 3.78 8.10 1.78
N TRP A 31 4.20 9.08 0.97
CA TRP A 31 3.31 9.74 0.02
C TRP A 31 3.33 9.14 -1.40
N VAL A 32 4.03 8.01 -1.61
CA VAL A 32 3.93 7.27 -2.88
C VAL A 32 2.46 6.86 -3.05
N SER A 33 1.90 7.13 -4.22
CA SER A 33 0.48 6.90 -4.48
C SER A 33 0.24 5.65 -5.31
N HIS A 34 -0.85 4.97 -4.98
CA HIS A 34 -1.46 3.92 -5.79
C HIS A 34 -2.83 4.41 -6.22
N PHE A 35 -3.18 4.23 -7.50
CA PHE A 35 -4.44 4.74 -8.02
C PHE A 35 -5.10 3.80 -9.03
N ILE A 36 -6.43 3.88 -9.10
CA ILE A 36 -7.25 3.22 -10.12
C ILE A 36 -8.41 4.14 -10.54
N PHE A 37 -8.93 3.89 -11.73
CA PHE A 37 -10.23 4.43 -12.13
C PHE A 37 -11.33 3.41 -11.85
N SER A 38 -12.39 3.84 -11.15
CA SER A 38 -13.59 3.04 -10.90
C SER A 38 -14.82 3.94 -10.98
N GLN A 39 -15.86 3.53 -11.72
CA GLN A 39 -17.16 4.23 -11.76
C GLN A 39 -17.07 5.75 -12.02
N ASN A 40 -16.28 6.18 -13.02
CA ASN A 40 -16.02 7.61 -13.29
C ASN A 40 -15.40 8.37 -12.12
N GLN A 41 -14.75 7.68 -11.20
CA GLN A 41 -13.95 8.25 -10.12
C GLN A 41 -12.48 7.82 -10.28
N LEU A 42 -11.58 8.68 -9.84
CA LEU A 42 -10.19 8.35 -9.60
C LEU A 42 -10.03 8.09 -8.09
N LEU A 43 -9.65 6.85 -7.75
CA LEU A 43 -9.39 6.44 -6.37
C LEU A 43 -7.88 6.48 -6.14
N VAL A 44 -7.43 7.16 -5.09
CA VAL A 44 -6.02 7.32 -4.75
C VAL A 44 -5.78 6.93 -3.30
N ALA A 45 -4.77 6.11 -3.06
CA ALA A 45 -4.27 5.79 -1.73
C ALA A 45 -2.78 6.13 -1.65
N PHE A 46 -2.34 6.71 -0.54
CA PHE A 46 -0.92 6.97 -0.27
C PHE A 46 -0.37 5.88 0.64
N GLU A 47 0.86 5.40 0.41
CA GLU A 47 1.42 4.26 1.16
C GLU A 47 1.25 4.41 2.68
N GLY A 48 1.61 5.57 3.23
CA GLY A 48 1.70 5.80 4.68
C GLY A 48 0.43 6.30 5.35
N GLU A 49 -0.66 6.51 4.61
CA GLU A 49 -1.91 7.03 5.15
C GLU A 49 -3.03 5.99 4.98
N PRO A 50 -3.67 5.50 6.06
CA PRO A 50 -4.73 4.49 5.97
C PRO A 50 -6.05 5.13 5.52
N ALA A 51 -6.06 5.73 4.32
CA ALA A 51 -7.19 6.42 3.75
C ALA A 51 -7.25 6.25 2.23
N LEU A 52 -8.47 6.30 1.70
CA LEU A 52 -8.76 6.35 0.28
C LEU A 52 -9.34 7.71 -0.09
N TYR A 53 -8.76 8.35 -1.10
CA TYR A 53 -9.19 9.63 -1.63
C TYR A 53 -9.95 9.43 -2.92
N VAL A 54 -11.14 10.02 -2.99
CA VAL A 54 -12.05 9.91 -4.13
C VAL A 54 -12.07 11.24 -4.87
N PHE A 55 -11.75 11.20 -6.17
CA PHE A 55 -11.80 12.34 -7.07
C PHE A 55 -12.71 12.05 -8.27
N ASP A 56 -13.15 13.09 -8.97
CA ASP A 56 -13.74 12.95 -10.30
C ASP A 56 -12.80 12.16 -11.23
N GLY A 57 -13.31 11.24 -12.03
CA GLY A 57 -12.52 10.44 -12.97
C GLY A 57 -12.13 11.17 -14.27
N LYS A 58 -12.37 12.49 -14.32
CA LYS A 58 -12.04 13.35 -15.46
C LYS A 58 -11.41 14.64 -14.95
N GLU A 59 -10.53 15.23 -15.74
CA GLU A 59 -9.95 16.55 -15.44
C GLU A 59 -11.08 17.57 -15.14
N PRO A 60 -10.92 18.41 -14.10
CA PRO A 60 -9.71 18.64 -13.31
C PRO A 60 -9.48 17.71 -12.11
N PHE A 61 -10.15 16.55 -12.05
CA PHE A 61 -10.08 15.59 -10.93
C PHE A 61 -10.48 16.23 -9.60
N SER A 62 -11.65 16.88 -9.55
CA SER A 62 -12.14 17.52 -8.33
C SER A 62 -12.24 16.51 -7.18
N PHE A 63 -11.76 16.90 -5.99
CA PHE A 63 -11.87 16.08 -4.80
C PHE A 63 -13.32 15.97 -4.32
N HIS A 64 -13.75 14.77 -3.93
CA HIS A 64 -15.08 14.49 -3.39
C HIS A 64 -15.05 14.21 -1.90
N GLN A 65 -14.29 13.19 -1.50
CA GLN A 65 -14.27 12.71 -0.13
C GLN A 65 -13.02 11.91 0.20
N LYS A 66 -12.70 11.89 1.49
CA LYS A 66 -11.73 11.00 2.11
C LYS A 66 -12.50 9.90 2.84
N ILE A 67 -12.10 8.66 2.64
CA ILE A 67 -12.62 7.48 3.33
C ILE A 67 -11.51 6.92 4.20
N ASP A 68 -11.68 6.97 5.51
CA ASP A 68 -10.73 6.34 6.44
C ASP A 68 -10.85 4.82 6.35
N LEU A 69 -9.73 4.16 6.10
CA LEU A 69 -9.66 2.71 5.98
C LEU A 69 -9.35 2.11 7.35
N ASN A 70 -10.20 1.21 7.83
CA ASN A 70 -9.93 0.44 9.04
C ASN A 70 -8.96 -0.71 8.73
N LEU A 71 -7.69 -0.37 8.55
CA LEU A 71 -6.60 -1.33 8.30
C LEU A 71 -6.16 -1.93 9.65
N GLY A 72 -6.46 -3.20 9.89
CA GLY A 72 -6.22 -3.85 11.18
C GLY A 72 -4.77 -3.74 11.64
N GLU A 73 -4.54 -3.14 12.82
CA GLU A 73 -3.22 -2.92 13.43
C GLU A 73 -2.21 -2.19 12.52
N PHE A 74 -2.68 -1.32 11.62
CA PHE A 74 -1.82 -0.50 10.76
C PHE A 74 -1.03 0.52 11.61
N ARG A 75 0.29 0.44 11.55
CA ARG A 75 1.22 1.35 12.22
C ARG A 75 1.83 2.32 11.23
N GLY A 76 1.13 3.42 10.96
CA GLY A 76 1.62 4.52 10.13
C GLY A 76 2.67 5.38 10.86
N TYR A 77 3.25 6.34 10.13
CA TYR A 77 4.11 7.37 10.71
C TYR A 77 3.33 8.66 10.87
N GLU A 78 3.40 9.28 12.04
CA GLU A 78 2.62 10.48 12.37
C GLU A 78 3.28 11.78 11.87
N GLY A 79 4.51 11.69 11.37
CA GLY A 79 5.32 12.83 10.99
C GLY A 79 6.16 13.35 12.15
N HIS A 80 7.16 14.18 11.85
CA HIS A 80 7.95 14.91 12.85
C HIS A 80 8.11 16.37 12.47
N THR A 81 8.50 17.19 13.44
CA THR A 81 8.76 18.62 13.21
C THR A 81 10.18 18.86 12.70
N GLU A 82 10.39 19.99 12.01
CA GLU A 82 11.74 20.36 11.56
C GLU A 82 12.70 20.52 12.75
N GLY A 83 13.83 19.79 12.71
CA GLY A 83 14.85 19.81 13.77
C GLY A 83 14.64 18.79 14.88
N GLU A 84 13.55 18.03 14.86
CA GLU A 84 13.37 16.83 15.69
C GLU A 84 14.21 15.67 15.14
N GLU A 85 14.74 14.81 16.02
CA GLU A 85 15.34 13.54 15.59
C GLU A 85 14.22 12.64 15.03
N GLY A 86 14.01 12.69 13.71
CA GLY A 86 13.07 11.84 13.01
C GLY A 86 13.57 10.41 12.86
N ILE A 87 12.65 9.50 12.50
CA ILE A 87 13.02 8.13 12.12
C ILE A 87 13.89 8.17 10.86
N ASP A 88 14.91 7.30 10.80
CA ASP A 88 15.65 7.03 9.57
C ASP A 88 14.68 6.62 8.46
N PHE A 89 14.59 7.42 7.39
CA PHE A 89 13.66 7.17 6.28
C PHE A 89 13.87 5.81 5.59
N MET A 90 15.07 5.25 5.64
CA MET A 90 15.34 3.89 5.15
C MET A 90 14.73 2.84 6.08
N GLU A 91 14.78 3.06 7.38
CA GLU A 91 14.18 2.20 8.39
C GLU A 91 12.65 2.27 8.33
N ALA A 92 12.08 3.47 8.27
CA ALA A 92 10.66 3.72 8.08
C ALA A 92 10.07 2.95 6.90
N ARG A 93 10.83 2.83 5.79
CA ARG A 93 10.40 2.07 4.62
C ARG A 93 10.11 0.60 4.94
N ILE A 94 10.86 0.02 5.87
CA ILE A 94 10.78 -1.38 6.27
C ILE A 94 9.75 -1.56 7.38
N THR A 95 9.87 -0.78 8.45
CA THR A 95 9.17 -1.02 9.71
C THR A 95 7.73 -0.51 9.76
N LEU A 96 7.37 0.50 8.96
CA LEU A 96 6.03 1.08 9.00
C LEU A 96 5.02 0.28 8.19
N GLY A 97 3.74 0.43 8.56
CA GLY A 97 2.59 0.02 7.79
C GLY A 97 2.50 0.79 6.48
N LYS A 98 2.08 0.08 5.42
CA LYS A 98 1.98 0.64 4.08
C LYS A 98 0.84 0.06 3.27
N ILE A 99 0.12 0.90 2.54
CA ILE A 99 -0.69 0.48 1.40
C ILE A 99 0.25 0.18 0.25
N GLU A 100 0.23 -1.05 -0.24
CA GLU A 100 1.13 -1.54 -1.29
C GLU A 100 0.47 -1.62 -2.66
N SER A 101 -0.87 -1.63 -2.71
CA SER A 101 -1.61 -1.61 -3.96
C SER A 101 -3.09 -1.25 -3.79
N ILE A 102 -3.69 -0.71 -4.86
CA ILE A 102 -5.14 -0.68 -5.07
C ILE A 102 -5.46 -1.35 -6.41
N LYS A 103 -6.50 -2.20 -6.45
CA LYS A 103 -6.93 -2.92 -7.66
C LYS A 103 -8.45 -2.92 -7.75
N LYS A 104 -8.98 -2.81 -8.97
CA LYS A 104 -10.40 -3.07 -9.26
C LYS A 104 -10.56 -4.50 -9.74
N LEU A 105 -11.47 -5.25 -9.13
CA LEU A 105 -11.80 -6.62 -9.54
C LEU A 105 -13.31 -6.79 -9.65
N GLY A 106 -13.84 -6.63 -10.87
CA GLY A 106 -15.29 -6.61 -11.07
C GLY A 106 -15.93 -5.45 -10.31
N GLU A 107 -16.84 -5.79 -9.40
CA GLU A 107 -17.58 -4.88 -8.50
C GLU A 107 -16.83 -4.60 -7.18
N TYR A 108 -15.58 -5.05 -7.06
CA TYR A 108 -14.81 -4.92 -5.84
C TYR A 108 -13.61 -3.99 -6.01
N VAL A 109 -13.26 -3.29 -4.94
CA VAL A 109 -11.98 -2.62 -4.77
C VAL A 109 -11.17 -3.39 -3.74
N LEU A 110 -9.98 -3.81 -4.14
CA LEU A 110 -9.05 -4.54 -3.28
C LEU A 110 -7.87 -3.64 -2.94
N ILE A 111 -7.59 -3.48 -1.65
CA ILE A 111 -6.46 -2.71 -1.13
C ILE A 111 -5.52 -3.67 -0.44
N GLY A 112 -4.32 -3.85 -1.00
CA GLY A 112 -3.28 -4.65 -0.38
C GLY A 112 -2.40 -3.80 0.52
N TYR A 113 -2.14 -4.26 1.73
CA TYR A 113 -1.39 -3.48 2.72
C TYR A 113 -0.55 -4.36 3.66
N LYS A 114 0.53 -3.79 4.20
CA LYS A 114 1.26 -4.32 5.35
C LYS A 114 0.96 -3.50 6.60
N ARG A 115 0.93 -4.16 7.75
CA ARG A 115 0.61 -3.55 9.05
C ARG A 115 1.76 -2.76 9.66
N GLY A 116 2.99 -3.09 9.29
CA GLY A 116 4.19 -2.61 9.97
C GLY A 116 4.54 -3.48 11.17
N PHE A 117 5.72 -3.25 11.72
CA PHE A 117 6.31 -4.08 12.76
C PHE A 117 5.59 -3.89 14.10
N THR A 118 5.33 -5.02 14.76
CA THR A 118 5.36 -5.24 16.20
C THR A 118 6.07 -4.21 17.07
N ASP A 119 5.55 -3.76 18.22
CA ASP A 119 6.40 -3.16 19.25
C ASP A 119 7.51 -4.14 19.69
N ASP A 120 7.18 -5.43 19.81
CA ASP A 120 8.15 -6.49 20.11
C ASP A 120 9.09 -6.74 18.92
N GLN A 121 8.58 -6.67 17.70
CA GLN A 121 9.39 -6.83 16.49
C GLN A 121 10.39 -5.67 16.33
N LEU A 122 9.98 -4.43 16.67
CA LEU A 122 10.85 -3.25 16.69
C LEU A 122 11.97 -3.40 17.72
N ARG A 123 11.66 -3.85 18.94
CA ARG A 123 12.71 -4.14 19.96
C ARG A 123 13.71 -5.17 19.49
N ILE A 124 13.27 -6.22 18.80
CA ILE A 124 14.18 -7.23 18.24
C ILE A 124 14.96 -6.65 17.06
N TRP A 125 14.33 -5.86 16.21
CA TRP A 125 14.94 -5.18 15.08
C TRP A 125 16.09 -4.26 15.50
N GLU A 126 15.93 -3.53 16.61
CA GLU A 126 16.97 -2.66 17.20
C GLU A 126 18.22 -3.44 17.62
N THR A 127 18.10 -4.74 17.94
CA THR A 127 19.25 -5.58 18.32
C THR A 127 20.04 -6.12 17.12
N ALA A 128 19.47 -6.09 15.91
CA ALA A 128 20.12 -6.61 14.72
C ALA A 128 21.22 -5.66 14.21
N SER A 129 22.46 -6.16 14.22
CA SER A 129 23.66 -5.38 13.97
C SER A 129 24.22 -5.60 12.55
N THR A 130 23.79 -6.66 11.87
CA THR A 130 24.25 -7.00 10.52
C THR A 130 23.12 -6.97 9.48
N PRO A 131 23.44 -6.72 8.19
CA PRO A 131 22.46 -6.82 7.10
C PRO A 131 21.81 -8.20 6.98
N GLU A 132 22.57 -9.27 7.25
CA GLU A 132 22.10 -10.66 7.21
C GLU A 132 21.05 -10.92 8.29
N GLU A 133 21.33 -10.54 9.54
CA GLU A 133 20.35 -10.64 10.65
C GLU A 133 19.07 -9.85 10.34
N ARG A 134 19.20 -8.63 9.80
CA ARG A 134 18.05 -7.81 9.41
C ARG A 134 17.23 -8.48 8.31
N ARG A 135 17.86 -9.10 7.33
CA ARG A 135 17.18 -9.86 6.27
C ARG A 135 16.41 -11.05 6.85
N GLU A 136 17.02 -11.81 7.75
CA GLU A 136 16.36 -12.93 8.43
C GLU A 136 15.16 -12.46 9.27
N LEU A 137 15.28 -11.33 9.97
CA LEU A 137 14.18 -10.73 10.72
C LEU A 137 13.03 -10.30 9.82
N ILE A 138 13.30 -9.65 8.69
CA ILE A 138 12.25 -9.27 7.71
C ILE A 138 11.50 -10.53 7.27
N THR A 139 12.21 -11.56 6.80
CA THR A 139 11.61 -12.81 6.35
C THR A 139 10.79 -13.48 7.47
N ARG A 140 11.27 -13.44 8.72
CA ARG A 140 10.54 -13.98 9.86
C ARG A 140 9.27 -13.18 10.15
N PHE A 141 9.36 -11.87 10.22
CA PHE A 141 8.24 -10.99 10.55
C PHE A 141 7.16 -11.00 9.48
N GLU A 142 7.52 -11.09 8.20
CA GLU A 142 6.57 -11.27 7.10
C GLU A 142 5.81 -12.61 7.21
N LYS A 143 6.43 -13.66 7.74
CA LYS A 143 5.76 -14.96 7.99
C LYS A 143 4.84 -14.90 9.21
N GLU A 144 5.26 -14.23 10.29
CA GLU A 144 4.48 -14.07 11.53
C GLU A 144 3.29 -13.12 11.36
N SER A 145 3.48 -12.07 10.54
CA SER A 145 2.51 -11.01 10.30
C SER A 145 2.37 -10.78 8.80
N PRO A 146 1.69 -11.69 8.08
CA PRO A 146 1.56 -11.56 6.64
C PRO A 146 0.83 -10.28 6.27
N ASN A 147 1.18 -9.75 5.09
CA ASN A 147 0.44 -8.67 4.46
C ASN A 147 -1.03 -9.11 4.25
N ARG A 148 -1.91 -8.14 4.08
CA ARG A 148 -3.36 -8.33 4.12
C ARG A 148 -4.03 -7.65 2.94
N PHE A 149 -5.26 -8.05 2.70
CA PHE A 149 -6.15 -7.40 1.76
C PHE A 149 -7.38 -6.88 2.48
N LEU A 150 -7.69 -5.61 2.25
CA LEU A 150 -8.99 -5.02 2.54
C LEU A 150 -9.85 -5.11 1.28
N LEU A 151 -11.06 -5.64 1.42
CA LEU A 151 -12.04 -5.74 0.34
C LEU A 151 -13.16 -4.73 0.57
N LEU A 152 -13.43 -3.91 -0.43
CA LEU A 152 -14.53 -2.95 -0.46
C LEU A 152 -15.50 -3.30 -1.60
N ASN A 153 -16.78 -2.96 -1.43
CA ASN A 153 -17.77 -3.01 -2.50
C ASN A 153 -17.62 -1.82 -3.47
N GLU A 154 -18.51 -1.73 -4.45
CA GLU A 154 -18.54 -0.62 -5.41
C GLU A 154 -18.78 0.75 -4.77
N ASP A 155 -19.58 0.80 -3.71
CA ASP A 155 -19.87 2.00 -2.92
C ASP A 155 -18.74 2.35 -1.93
N LEU A 156 -17.61 1.63 -2.00
CA LEU A 156 -16.42 1.77 -1.15
C LEU A 156 -16.67 1.45 0.32
N GLU A 157 -17.72 0.67 0.61
CA GLU A 157 -18.02 0.16 1.94
C GLU A 157 -17.20 -1.10 2.22
N PHE A 158 -16.78 -1.26 3.47
CA PHE A 158 -16.04 -2.43 3.94
C PHE A 158 -16.85 -3.72 3.77
N LEU A 159 -16.22 -4.74 3.18
CA LEU A 159 -16.77 -6.10 3.10
C LEU A 159 -15.99 -7.09 3.96
N ASP A 160 -14.66 -7.13 3.81
CA ASP A 160 -13.81 -8.09 4.52
C ASP A 160 -12.36 -7.62 4.63
N ASP A 161 -11.62 -8.23 5.55
CA ASP A 161 -10.18 -8.08 5.70
C ASP A 161 -9.52 -9.44 5.97
N PHE A 162 -8.68 -9.90 5.04
CA PHE A 162 -8.11 -11.24 5.08
C PHE A 162 -6.60 -11.25 4.82
N PRO A 163 -5.87 -12.24 5.40
CA PRO A 163 -4.44 -12.39 5.14
C PRO A 163 -4.20 -12.72 3.67
N ASN A 164 -3.13 -12.15 3.12
CA ASN A 164 -2.63 -12.49 1.79
C ASN A 164 -2.34 -14.00 1.73
N PRO A 165 -2.91 -14.75 0.76
CA PRO A 165 -2.54 -16.13 0.54
C PRO A 165 -1.01 -16.20 0.35
N GLN A 166 -0.36 -17.10 1.10
CA GLN A 166 1.11 -17.14 1.17
C GLN A 166 1.75 -17.11 -0.22
N PHE A 167 2.89 -16.42 -0.30
CA PHE A 167 3.78 -16.30 -1.47
C PHE A 167 3.34 -15.38 -2.62
N LEU A 168 2.24 -14.63 -2.50
CA LEU A 168 1.93 -13.57 -3.46
C LEU A 168 2.61 -12.27 -3.07
N ASN A 169 3.33 -11.65 -4.00
CA ASN A 169 3.78 -10.27 -3.82
C ASN A 169 2.64 -9.33 -4.20
N ILE A 170 2.00 -8.73 -3.18
CA ILE A 170 0.87 -7.81 -3.30
C ILE A 170 1.11 -6.70 -4.33
N SER A 171 2.29 -6.06 -4.27
CA SER A 171 2.63 -4.95 -5.17
C SER A 171 2.69 -5.36 -6.65
N SER A 172 2.94 -6.64 -6.92
CA SER A 172 3.07 -7.20 -8.27
C SER A 172 1.76 -7.74 -8.86
N LEU A 173 0.66 -7.74 -8.09
CA LEU A 173 -0.62 -8.26 -8.56
C LEU A 173 -1.21 -7.43 -9.69
N MET A 174 -1.75 -8.11 -10.70
CA MET A 174 -2.44 -7.52 -11.84
C MET A 174 -3.90 -7.96 -11.84
N ALA A 175 -4.83 -7.01 -11.84
CA ALA A 175 -6.24 -7.31 -12.08
C ALA A 175 -6.51 -7.27 -13.59
N ARG A 176 -7.00 -8.37 -14.15
CA ARG A 176 -7.32 -8.49 -15.58
C ARG A 176 -8.36 -9.57 -15.83
N ASP A 177 -9.33 -9.26 -16.70
CA ASP A 177 -10.40 -10.17 -17.13
C ASP A 177 -11.23 -10.75 -15.97
N GLY A 178 -11.41 -9.96 -14.89
CA GLY A 178 -12.16 -10.38 -13.69
C GLY A 178 -11.37 -11.26 -12.72
N TYR A 179 -10.06 -11.43 -12.93
CA TYR A 179 -9.19 -12.20 -12.07
C TYR A 179 -8.00 -11.39 -11.58
N LEU A 180 -7.43 -11.81 -10.45
CA LEU A 180 -6.13 -11.36 -10.00
C LEU A 180 -5.07 -12.35 -10.47
N TRP A 181 -4.00 -11.81 -11.04
CA TRP A 181 -2.87 -12.54 -11.54
C TRP A 181 -1.64 -12.16 -10.73
N GLY A 182 -0.91 -13.15 -10.23
CA GLY A 182 0.27 -12.93 -9.42
C GLY A 182 1.28 -14.05 -9.61
N SER A 183 2.56 -13.71 -9.64
CA SER A 183 3.61 -14.72 -9.53
C SER A 183 3.84 -15.08 -8.07
N LYS A 184 4.10 -16.36 -7.82
CA LYS A 184 4.73 -16.74 -6.56
C LYS A 184 6.13 -16.15 -6.51
N TYR A 185 6.47 -15.51 -5.38
CA TYR A 185 7.85 -15.12 -5.08
C TYR A 185 8.33 -15.92 -3.87
N ASP A 186 9.39 -16.70 -4.08
CA ASP A 186 10.09 -17.40 -3.02
C ASP A 186 11.58 -17.03 -3.13
N PRO A 187 12.11 -16.16 -2.24
CA PRO A 187 13.49 -15.72 -2.33
C PRO A 187 14.50 -16.86 -2.07
N ASP A 188 14.05 -17.97 -1.48
CA ASP A 188 14.88 -19.12 -1.13
C ASP A 188 14.99 -20.14 -2.29
N ILE A 189 14.26 -19.92 -3.40
CA ILE A 189 14.20 -20.83 -4.55
C ILE A 189 14.51 -20.07 -5.84
N GLU A 190 15.64 -20.39 -6.48
CA GLU A 190 15.91 -19.99 -7.87
C GLU A 190 15.14 -20.93 -8.81
N GLU A 191 14.09 -20.42 -9.46
CA GLU A 191 13.28 -21.19 -10.41
C GLU A 191 13.70 -20.90 -11.86
N ASP A 192 13.94 -21.94 -12.67
CA ASP A 192 14.20 -21.84 -14.12
C ASP A 192 12.95 -21.41 -14.93
N TYR A 193 11.81 -21.31 -14.26
CA TYR A 193 10.50 -20.95 -14.80
C TYR A 193 9.76 -20.10 -13.77
N PHE A 194 8.77 -19.31 -14.19
CA PHE A 194 7.91 -18.58 -13.27
C PHE A 194 6.50 -19.16 -13.28
N THR A 195 5.93 -19.35 -12.10
CA THR A 195 4.53 -19.79 -11.95
C THR A 195 3.63 -18.57 -11.75
N ILE A 196 2.62 -18.41 -12.62
CA ILE A 196 1.56 -17.39 -12.47
C ILE A 196 0.30 -18.06 -11.93
N TYR A 197 -0.22 -17.50 -10.85
CA TYR A 197 -1.48 -17.87 -10.23
C TYR A 197 -2.59 -16.98 -10.74
N LYS A 198 -3.74 -17.60 -11.00
CA LYS A 198 -5.00 -16.96 -11.30
C LYS A 198 -5.91 -17.09 -10.08
N LEU A 199 -6.34 -15.96 -9.53
CA LEU A 199 -7.08 -15.87 -8.29
C LEU A 199 -8.44 -15.21 -8.55
N GLU A 200 -9.46 -15.67 -7.83
CA GLU A 200 -10.81 -15.12 -7.85
C GLU A 200 -11.29 -14.92 -6.41
N ILE A 201 -12.19 -13.95 -6.23
CA ILE A 201 -12.88 -13.75 -4.95
C ILE A 201 -14.12 -14.64 -4.95
N GLN A 202 -14.28 -15.44 -3.91
CA GLN A 202 -15.43 -16.32 -3.70
C GLN A 202 -16.21 -15.83 -2.48
N GLU A 203 -17.50 -15.58 -2.66
CA GLU A 203 -18.43 -15.36 -1.55
C GLU A 203 -18.61 -16.67 -0.78
N LYS A 204 -18.68 -16.59 0.56
CA LYS A 204 -18.92 -17.75 1.42
C LYS A 204 -20.41 -17.97 1.68
#